data_AF-A0A0S9BZA7-F1
#
_entry.id   AF-A0A0S9BZA7-F1
#
_cell.length_a   1.000
_cell.length_b   1.000
_cell.length_c   1.000
_cell.angle_alpha   90.00
_cell.angle_beta   90.00
_cell.angle_gamma   90.00
#
_symmetry.space_group_name_H-M   'P 1'
#
loop_
_entity.id
_entity.type
_entity.pdbx_description
1 polymer ?
#
loop_
_entity_poly.entity_id
_entity_poly.type
_entity_poly.pdbx_seq_one_letter_code
_entity_poly.pdbx_strand_id
1 'polypeptide(L)'
;MGGTKDSAGLVPDAVDLSGLTEIRVHGVGGTPPEALLGDMKPTRVAGDRIAGFYRTADARGRHREAYSWGGLTSHSPLRVLWTPLLPSMLANMAGWMARRAVMSGPEEATAEPTTWTFRWFARLAALALTLSTAIMVTMPSLDTFAYQCLGQIQCRSQLWGMPVLDVLAPLDRPGLRLAAGTIAPVAMAVLFYVLASRSRTSYEGVEPPTQGADRPVPFGRCAAAQAGGLRSAEFWSGRRWHQHLSDLHLAAGIAVAAGTLGWCVSQLGGVMELADTWAQISARTAAAVSAATLVVVIVMLALEEAHAVPFRAAVVHRAGGAGADAPDLEVA
;
A
#
# COMPACT_ATOMS: atom_id res chain seq x y z
N MET A 1 14.24 -33.09 8.31
CA MET A 1 13.57 -32.47 7.14
C MET A 1 12.17 -33.05 7.04
N GLY A 2 11.16 -32.32 7.47
CA GLY A 2 9.77 -32.73 7.39
C GLY A 2 8.93 -31.47 7.28
N GLY A 3 8.64 -31.06 6.05
CA GLY A 3 7.75 -29.94 5.78
C GLY A 3 6.32 -30.34 6.12
N THR A 4 5.78 -29.74 7.18
CA THR A 4 4.33 -29.72 7.38
C THR A 4 3.74 -28.83 6.30
N LYS A 5 3.03 -29.47 5.36
CA LYS A 5 2.10 -28.81 4.46
C LYS A 5 1.11 -28.03 5.31
N ASP A 6 1.12 -26.70 5.16
CA ASP A 6 0.03 -25.86 5.64
C ASP A 6 -1.27 -26.41 5.03
N SER A 7 -2.21 -26.74 5.91
CA SER A 7 -3.52 -27.33 5.62
C SER A 7 -4.37 -26.34 4.81
N ALA A 8 -4.13 -26.27 3.51
CA ALA A 8 -5.07 -25.68 2.57
C ALA A 8 -6.27 -26.61 2.44
N GLY A 9 -7.39 -26.32 3.11
CA GLY A 9 -8.68 -26.90 2.74
C GLY A 9 -9.68 -27.27 3.83
N LEU A 10 -9.38 -27.15 5.12
CA LEU A 10 -10.42 -27.24 6.14
C LEU A 10 -10.95 -25.83 6.42
N VAL A 11 -12.23 -25.59 6.11
CA VAL A 11 -12.95 -24.46 6.70
C VAL A 11 -12.81 -24.64 8.21
N PRO A 12 -12.15 -23.73 8.95
CA PRO A 12 -12.08 -23.84 10.40
C PRO A 12 -13.50 -23.94 10.93
N ASP A 13 -13.75 -24.86 11.87
CA ASP A 13 -15.05 -24.93 12.53
C ASP A 13 -15.42 -23.53 13.04
N ALA A 14 -16.70 -23.17 12.88
CA ALA A 14 -17.19 -21.89 13.36
C ALA A 14 -16.88 -21.78 14.86
N VAL A 15 -16.09 -20.78 15.22
CA VAL A 15 -15.66 -20.56 16.60
C VAL A 15 -16.90 -20.21 17.43
N ASP A 16 -17.16 -20.97 18.49
CA ASP A 16 -18.26 -20.64 19.40
C ASP A 16 -17.96 -19.31 20.11
N LEU A 17 -18.87 -18.35 19.94
CA LEU A 17 -18.80 -17.03 20.57
C LEU A 17 -19.85 -16.87 21.68
N SER A 18 -20.61 -17.92 22.00
CA SER A 18 -21.67 -17.88 23.00
C SER A 18 -21.12 -18.06 24.41
N GLY A 19 -21.49 -17.16 25.32
CA GLY A 19 -20.98 -17.18 26.69
C GLY A 19 -19.87 -16.15 26.92
N LEU A 20 -18.86 -16.50 27.73
CA LEU A 20 -17.83 -15.56 28.15
C LEU A 20 -16.47 -15.89 27.53
N THR A 21 -15.95 -14.98 26.70
CA THR A 21 -14.57 -15.05 26.18
C THR A 21 -13.63 -14.19 27.01
N GLU A 22 -12.69 -14.84 27.69
CA GLU A 22 -11.53 -14.19 28.31
C GLU A 22 -10.42 -14.07 27.26
N ILE A 23 -10.06 -12.84 26.89
CA ILE A 23 -8.94 -12.56 25.99
C ILE A 23 -7.73 -12.15 26.83
N ARG A 24 -6.68 -12.98 26.79
CA ARG A 24 -5.37 -12.69 27.37
C ARG A 24 -4.49 -12.05 26.33
N VAL A 25 -3.82 -10.97 26.70
CA VAL A 25 -2.90 -10.23 25.83
C VAL A 25 -1.57 -10.10 26.55
N HIS A 26 -0.48 -10.52 25.90
CA HIS A 26 0.85 -10.33 26.48
C HIS A 26 1.31 -8.87 26.33
N GLY A 27 2.13 -8.41 27.27
CA GLY A 27 2.87 -7.15 27.17
C GLY A 27 4.02 -7.20 26.17
N VAL A 28 5.01 -6.33 26.32
CA VAL A 28 6.20 -6.33 25.46
C VAL A 28 7.09 -7.52 25.83
N GLY A 29 7.43 -8.39 24.87
CA GLY A 29 8.27 -9.57 25.12
C GLY A 29 7.92 -10.79 24.25
N GLY A 30 6.74 -10.81 23.63
CA GLY A 30 6.36 -11.86 22.69
C GLY A 30 6.08 -13.21 23.35
N THR A 31 5.46 -13.21 24.53
CA THR A 31 5.06 -14.45 25.22
C THR A 31 4.22 -15.33 24.27
N PRO A 32 4.62 -16.60 24.07
CA PRO A 32 3.93 -17.47 23.13
C PRO A 32 2.55 -17.87 23.67
N PRO A 33 1.58 -18.20 22.79
CA PRO A 33 0.20 -18.50 23.20
C PRO A 33 0.12 -19.67 24.18
N GLU A 34 1.04 -20.65 24.08
CA GLU A 34 1.13 -21.80 24.99
C GLU A 34 1.34 -21.36 26.44
N ALA A 35 2.29 -20.45 26.65
CA ALA A 35 2.62 -19.91 27.96
C ALA A 35 1.52 -18.97 28.48
N LEU A 36 0.87 -18.21 27.60
CA LEU A 36 -0.22 -17.30 27.97
C LEU A 36 -1.47 -18.05 28.46
N LEU A 37 -1.73 -19.19 27.84
CA LEU A 37 -2.90 -20.01 28.11
C LEU A 37 -2.64 -21.13 29.12
N GLY A 38 -1.38 -21.50 29.35
CA GLY A 38 -1.02 -22.70 30.12
C GLY A 38 -1.44 -23.98 29.41
N ASP A 39 -1.46 -23.96 28.07
CA ASP A 39 -1.87 -25.05 27.19
C ASP A 39 -0.70 -25.40 26.28
N MET A 40 -0.35 -26.69 26.17
CA MET A 40 0.76 -27.13 25.32
C MET A 40 0.42 -27.12 23.83
N LYS A 41 -0.88 -27.10 23.47
CA LYS A 41 -1.34 -27.16 22.08
C LYS A 41 -2.60 -26.30 21.86
N PRO A 42 -2.53 -24.98 22.08
CA PRO A 42 -3.67 -24.11 21.82
C PRO A 42 -3.93 -24.04 20.31
N THR A 43 -5.21 -23.96 19.93
CA THR A 43 -5.62 -23.94 18.51
C THR A 43 -5.77 -22.52 18.02
N ARG A 44 -5.20 -22.17 16.85
CA ARG A 44 -5.42 -20.85 16.26
C ARG A 44 -6.85 -20.75 15.73
N VAL A 45 -7.63 -19.82 16.27
CA VAL A 45 -9.04 -19.61 15.94
C VAL A 45 -9.27 -18.40 15.03
N ALA A 46 -8.36 -17.42 15.04
CA ALA A 46 -8.38 -16.29 14.12
C ALA A 46 -6.98 -15.71 13.88
N GLY A 47 -6.84 -14.94 12.80
CA GLY A 47 -5.56 -14.32 12.40
C GLY A 47 -4.55 -15.34 11.85
N ASP A 48 -3.26 -15.04 11.99
CA ASP A 48 -2.17 -15.84 11.43
C ASP A 48 -1.09 -16.17 12.46
N ARG A 49 0.06 -16.68 12.00
CA ARG A 49 1.18 -17.00 12.91
C ARG A 49 1.92 -15.77 13.42
N ILE A 50 1.74 -14.61 12.80
CA ILE A 50 2.42 -13.35 13.11
C ILE A 50 1.61 -12.59 14.17
N ALA A 51 0.30 -12.48 13.96
CA ALA A 51 -0.67 -11.93 14.90
C ALA A 51 -1.96 -12.77 14.84
N GLY A 52 -2.25 -13.50 15.92
CA GLY A 52 -3.37 -14.44 15.93
C GLY A 52 -4.01 -14.63 17.28
N PHE A 53 -5.28 -15.06 17.24
CA PHE A 53 -6.03 -15.51 18.40
C PHE A 53 -5.90 -17.03 18.51
N TYR A 54 -5.48 -17.50 19.68
CA TYR A 54 -5.29 -18.91 20.00
C TYR A 54 -6.21 -19.27 21.15
N ARG A 55 -6.83 -20.45 21.13
CA ARG A 55 -7.84 -20.86 22.10
C ARG A 55 -7.52 -22.20 22.73
N THR A 56 -7.81 -22.35 24.03
CA THR A 56 -7.76 -23.64 24.74
C THR A 56 -9.03 -24.44 24.54
N ALA A 57 -9.10 -25.64 25.09
CA ALA A 57 -10.39 -26.32 25.25
C ALA A 57 -11.38 -25.45 26.07
N ASP A 58 -12.62 -25.38 25.60
CA ASP A 58 -13.70 -24.65 26.24
C ASP A 58 -14.18 -25.34 27.52
N ALA A 59 -14.56 -24.57 28.53
CA ALA A 59 -15.03 -25.11 29.81
C ALA A 59 -16.25 -24.35 30.33
N ARG A 60 -17.40 -25.04 30.43
CA ARG A 60 -18.65 -24.53 31.04
C ARG A 60 -19.09 -23.17 30.46
N GLY A 61 -19.09 -23.03 29.13
CA GLY A 61 -19.45 -21.77 28.45
C GLY A 61 -18.46 -20.62 28.66
N ARG A 62 -17.22 -20.95 29.07
CA ARG A 62 -16.10 -20.01 29.13
C ARG A 62 -15.03 -20.41 28.12
N HIS A 63 -14.59 -19.41 27.39
CA HIS A 63 -13.61 -19.51 26.32
C HIS A 63 -12.37 -18.73 26.75
N ARG A 64 -11.18 -19.33 26.63
CA ARG A 64 -9.92 -18.67 26.94
C ARG A 64 -9.11 -18.52 25.69
N GLU A 65 -8.92 -17.28 25.27
CA GLU A 65 -8.18 -16.93 24.07
C GLU A 65 -6.95 -16.10 24.41
N ALA A 66 -5.89 -16.29 23.63
CA ALA A 66 -4.67 -15.53 23.66
C ALA A 66 -4.55 -14.74 22.37
N TYR A 67 -4.49 -13.41 22.47
CA TYR A 67 -4.03 -12.59 21.37
C TYR A 67 -2.50 -12.51 21.41
N SER A 68 -1.86 -13.30 20.55
CA SER A 68 -0.41 -13.32 20.39
C SER A 68 -0.02 -12.42 19.23
N TRP A 69 0.73 -11.35 19.53
CA TRP A 69 1.12 -10.29 18.57
C TRP A 69 2.64 -10.09 18.51
N GLY A 70 3.43 -10.92 19.20
CA GLY A 70 4.90 -10.85 19.22
C GLY A 70 5.53 -10.91 17.82
N GLY A 71 4.91 -11.60 16.87
CA GLY A 71 5.34 -11.64 15.47
C GLY A 71 5.40 -10.24 14.82
N LEU A 72 4.54 -9.31 15.26
CA LEU A 72 4.53 -7.93 14.78
C LEU A 72 5.72 -7.10 15.28
N THR A 73 6.49 -7.54 16.28
CA THR A 73 7.60 -6.73 16.85
C THR A 73 8.99 -7.34 16.73
N SER A 74 9.17 -8.65 16.88
CA SER A 74 10.50 -9.21 17.21
C SER A 74 10.98 -10.40 16.37
N HIS A 75 10.21 -10.86 15.37
CA HIS A 75 10.46 -12.18 14.75
C HIS A 75 11.08 -12.21 13.34
N SER A 76 11.41 -11.07 12.72
CA SER A 76 11.94 -11.08 11.33
C SER A 76 13.19 -10.21 11.17
N PRO A 77 14.35 -10.80 10.77
CA PRO A 77 15.56 -10.03 10.46
C PRO A 77 15.39 -9.17 9.21
N LEU A 78 14.48 -9.53 8.29
CA LEU A 78 14.12 -8.71 7.12
C LEU A 78 13.47 -7.39 7.50
N ARG A 79 13.11 -7.19 8.78
CA ARG A 79 12.53 -5.96 9.26
C ARG A 79 13.44 -4.75 9.06
N VAL A 80 14.76 -4.95 9.05
CA VAL A 80 15.73 -3.88 8.77
C VAL A 80 15.54 -3.27 7.37
N LEU A 81 14.99 -4.03 6.42
CA LEU A 81 14.68 -3.56 5.07
C LEU A 81 13.56 -2.51 5.06
N TRP A 82 12.82 -2.34 6.17
CA TRP A 82 11.82 -1.29 6.33
C TRP A 82 12.39 0.03 6.84
N THR A 83 13.65 0.07 7.31
CA THR A 83 14.30 1.31 7.79
C THR A 83 14.25 2.46 6.78
N PRO A 84 14.46 2.24 5.46
CA PRO A 84 14.30 3.31 4.46
C PRO A 84 12.88 3.91 4.42
N LEU A 85 11.85 3.16 4.84
CA LEU A 85 10.47 3.66 4.92
C LEU A 85 10.17 4.40 6.23
N LEU A 86 11.13 4.51 7.16
CA LEU A 86 10.95 5.21 8.44
C LEU A 86 10.40 6.64 8.28
N PRO A 87 10.88 7.49 7.35
CA PRO A 87 10.30 8.82 7.16
C PRO A 87 8.81 8.76 6.77
N SER A 88 8.43 7.79 5.94
CA SER A 88 7.02 7.58 5.54
C SER A 88 6.17 7.06 6.69
N MET A 89 6.73 6.19 7.53
CA MET A 89 6.05 5.72 8.75
C MET A 89 5.78 6.88 9.71
N LEU A 90 6.76 7.77 9.93
CA LEU A 90 6.58 8.96 10.76
C LEU A 90 5.53 9.92 10.16
N ALA A 91 5.53 10.11 8.85
CA ALA A 91 4.52 10.93 8.18
C ALA A 91 3.10 10.37 8.34
N ASN A 92 2.93 9.04 8.27
CA ASN A 92 1.64 8.39 8.54
C ASN A 92 1.16 8.61 9.98
N MET A 93 2.08 8.69 10.94
CA MET A 93 1.77 8.96 12.35
C MET A 93 1.53 10.44 12.64
N ALA A 94 2.15 11.34 11.86
CA ALA A 94 2.06 12.78 12.08
C ALA A 94 0.62 13.29 12.10
N GLY A 95 -0.26 12.69 11.29
CA GLY A 95 -1.71 12.98 11.27
C GLY A 95 -2.40 12.88 12.64
N TRP A 96 -1.82 12.12 13.58
CA TRP A 96 -2.34 11.90 14.93
C TRP A 96 -1.64 12.72 16.02
N MET A 97 -0.53 13.38 15.68
CA MET A 97 0.32 14.07 16.65
C MET A 97 -0.17 15.49 16.95
N ALA A 98 -0.98 16.09 16.08
CA ALA A 98 -1.65 17.35 16.38
C ALA A 98 -3.03 17.09 16.96
N ARG A 99 -3.25 17.46 18.21
CA ARG A 99 -4.60 17.53 18.79
C ARG A 99 -5.08 18.98 18.73
N ARG A 100 -6.37 19.21 18.50
CA ARG A 100 -6.97 20.52 18.82
C ARG A 100 -6.66 20.80 20.30
N ALA A 101 -6.07 21.96 20.57
CA ALA A 101 -5.67 22.34 21.91
C ALA A 101 -6.88 22.26 22.85
N VAL A 102 -6.81 21.39 23.87
CA VAL A 102 -7.79 21.26 24.94
C VAL A 102 -9.18 20.82 24.46
N MET A 103 -9.29 19.57 24.00
CA MET A 103 -10.58 18.87 23.98
C MET A 103 -10.61 17.90 25.16
N SER A 104 -11.54 18.10 26.09
CA SER A 104 -11.79 17.20 27.20
C SER A 104 -13.30 17.10 27.44
N GLY A 105 -13.75 15.96 27.96
CA GLY A 105 -15.17 15.73 28.24
C GLY A 105 -15.99 15.43 26.97
N PRO A 106 -17.28 15.78 26.93
CA PRO A 106 -18.21 15.35 25.86
C PRO A 106 -17.81 15.79 24.44
N GLU A 107 -17.09 16.90 24.31
CA GLU A 107 -16.63 17.41 23.01
C GLU A 107 -15.59 16.48 22.37
N GLU A 108 -14.73 15.84 23.17
CA GLU A 108 -13.73 14.87 22.66
C GLU A 108 -14.41 13.65 22.00
N ALA A 109 -15.61 13.27 22.46
CA ALA A 109 -16.34 12.13 21.93
C ALA A 109 -17.02 12.42 20.58
N THR A 110 -17.20 13.69 20.20
CA THR A 110 -18.03 14.09 19.06
C THR A 110 -17.28 14.93 18.03
N ALA A 111 -16.17 15.57 18.41
CA ALA A 111 -15.37 16.38 17.51
C ALA A 111 -14.28 15.57 16.80
N GLU A 112 -13.80 16.11 15.68
CA GLU A 112 -12.62 15.57 14.99
C GLU A 112 -11.34 15.91 15.78
N PRO A 113 -10.38 14.97 15.86
CA PRO A 113 -9.18 15.14 16.70
C PRO A 113 -8.21 16.20 16.15
N THR A 114 -8.26 16.46 14.84
CA THR A 114 -7.34 17.33 14.09
C THR A 114 -8.12 18.29 13.19
N THR A 115 -7.47 19.31 12.63
CA THR A 115 -8.10 20.16 11.61
C THR A 115 -7.87 19.59 10.21
N TRP A 116 -8.80 19.88 9.30
CA TRP A 116 -8.64 19.57 7.87
C TRP A 116 -7.32 20.10 7.30
N THR A 117 -6.97 21.36 7.63
CA THR A 117 -5.73 22.00 7.17
C THR A 117 -4.49 21.23 7.59
N PHE A 118 -4.42 20.80 8.85
CA PHE A 118 -3.31 20.01 9.36
C PHE A 118 -3.19 18.67 8.63
N ARG A 119 -4.31 17.96 8.46
CA ARG A 119 -4.33 16.68 7.73
C ARG A 119 -3.88 16.83 6.28
N TRP A 120 -4.31 17.90 5.61
CA TRP A 120 -3.89 18.18 4.24
C TRP A 120 -2.38 18.43 4.14
N PHE A 121 -1.81 19.28 5.00
CA PHE A 121 -0.36 19.51 5.03
C PHE A 121 0.44 18.25 5.39
N ALA A 122 -0.05 17.42 6.31
CA ALA A 122 0.58 16.14 6.62
C ALA A 122 0.63 15.20 5.40
N ARG A 123 -0.45 15.15 4.61
CA ARG A 123 -0.50 14.40 3.34
C ARG A 123 0.41 15.00 2.27
N LEU A 124 0.50 16.32 2.17
CA LEU A 124 1.44 16.99 1.27
C LEU A 124 2.91 16.71 1.65
N ALA A 125 3.23 16.67 2.93
CA ALA A 125 4.55 16.27 3.40
C ALA A 125 4.88 14.81 3.04
N ALA A 126 3.91 13.89 3.20
CA ALA A 126 4.05 12.50 2.76
C ALA A 126 4.21 12.38 1.24
N LEU A 127 3.48 13.18 0.45
CA LEU A 127 3.64 13.26 -0.99
C LEU A 127 5.03 13.78 -1.36
N ALA A 128 5.52 14.84 -0.70
CA ALA A 128 6.85 15.38 -0.94
C ALA A 128 7.95 14.34 -0.68
N LEU A 129 7.83 13.50 0.36
CA LEU A 129 8.72 12.36 0.59
C LEU A 129 8.69 11.38 -0.58
N THR A 130 7.49 11.04 -1.07
CA THR A 130 7.30 10.14 -2.22
C THR A 130 7.96 10.69 -3.48
N LEU A 131 7.71 11.98 -3.79
CA LEU A 131 8.31 12.64 -4.94
C LEU A 131 9.83 12.71 -4.83
N SER A 132 10.36 13.02 -3.64
CA SER A 132 11.81 13.07 -3.39
C SER A 132 12.45 11.69 -3.60
N THR A 133 11.85 10.63 -3.07
CA THR A 133 12.32 9.26 -3.32
C THR A 133 12.24 8.89 -4.79
N ALA A 134 11.14 9.22 -5.49
CA ALA A 134 10.98 8.95 -6.91
C ALA A 134 12.04 9.67 -7.75
N ILE A 135 12.31 10.95 -7.46
CA ILE A 135 13.37 11.74 -8.13
C ILE A 135 14.74 11.15 -7.85
N MET A 136 15.04 10.78 -6.60
CA MET A 136 16.33 10.22 -6.18
C MET A 136 16.66 8.90 -6.88
N VAL A 137 15.66 8.13 -7.29
CA VAL A 137 15.85 6.92 -8.13
C VAL A 137 15.84 7.27 -9.62
N THR A 138 14.94 8.14 -10.05
CA THR A 138 14.73 8.48 -11.47
C THR A 138 15.95 9.17 -12.08
N MET A 139 16.50 10.18 -11.40
CA MET A 139 17.61 10.98 -11.93
C MET A 139 18.86 10.16 -12.22
N PRO A 140 19.47 9.42 -11.26
CA PRO A 140 20.65 8.62 -11.55
C PRO A 140 20.36 7.46 -12.52
N SER A 141 19.13 6.92 -12.51
CA SER A 141 18.75 5.86 -13.45
C SER A 141 18.71 6.35 -14.90
N LEU A 142 18.16 7.54 -15.14
CA LEU A 142 18.07 8.14 -16.47
C LEU A 142 19.41 8.74 -16.92
N ASP A 143 20.04 9.55 -16.07
CA ASP A 143 21.24 10.30 -16.43
C ASP A 143 22.50 9.41 -16.34
N THR A 144 22.86 8.98 -15.13
CA THR A 144 24.13 8.27 -14.90
C THR A 144 24.14 6.88 -15.55
N PHE A 145 23.07 6.10 -15.36
CA PHE A 145 23.04 4.73 -15.87
C PHE A 145 22.62 4.68 -17.35
N ALA A 146 21.41 5.14 -17.67
CA ALA A 146 20.86 4.98 -19.02
C ALA A 146 21.51 5.89 -20.07
N TYR A 147 21.76 7.16 -19.75
CA TYR A 147 22.34 8.08 -20.72
C TYR A 147 23.86 7.97 -20.79
N GLN A 148 24.55 8.08 -19.65
CA GLN A 148 26.01 8.13 -19.61
C GLN A 148 26.65 6.73 -19.72
N CYS A 149 26.33 5.80 -18.81
CA CYS A 149 26.97 4.47 -18.81
C CYS A 149 26.58 3.64 -20.05
N LEU A 150 25.29 3.47 -20.36
CA LEU A 150 24.87 2.79 -21.59
C LEU A 150 25.20 3.61 -22.86
N GLY A 151 25.59 4.88 -22.69
CA GLY A 151 26.21 5.75 -23.68
C GLY A 151 27.62 5.35 -24.13
N GLN A 152 28.34 4.61 -23.29
CA GLN A 152 29.76 4.36 -23.45
C GLN A 152 30.03 2.87 -23.64
N ILE A 153 30.83 2.52 -24.64
CA ILE A 153 31.21 1.13 -24.93
C ILE A 153 31.91 0.49 -23.73
N GLN A 154 32.79 1.24 -23.06
CA GLN A 154 33.58 0.77 -21.92
C GLN A 154 32.70 0.37 -20.73
N CYS A 155 31.77 1.23 -20.31
CA CYS A 155 30.89 0.94 -19.18
C CYS A 155 29.94 -0.22 -19.51
N ARG A 156 29.35 -0.17 -20.71
CA ARG A 156 28.43 -1.18 -21.20
C ARG A 156 29.07 -2.57 -21.30
N SER A 157 30.29 -2.68 -21.84
CA SER A 157 31.00 -3.97 -21.96
C SER A 157 31.28 -4.68 -20.63
N GLN A 158 31.19 -3.97 -19.50
CA GLN A 158 31.39 -4.54 -18.16
C GLN A 158 30.10 -5.10 -17.55
N LEU A 159 28.93 -4.86 -18.17
CA LEU A 159 27.65 -5.32 -17.65
C LEU A 159 27.41 -6.78 -18.01
N TRP A 160 27.00 -7.59 -17.04
CA TRP A 160 26.72 -9.02 -17.23
C TRP A 160 25.46 -9.32 -18.08
N GLY A 161 24.55 -8.35 -18.23
CA GLY A 161 23.27 -8.48 -18.95
C GLY A 161 23.28 -8.01 -20.41
N MET A 162 24.45 -7.92 -21.05
CA MET A 162 24.65 -7.26 -22.35
C MET A 162 23.69 -7.64 -23.48
N PRO A 163 23.42 -8.94 -23.76
CA PRO A 163 22.54 -9.31 -24.87
C PRO A 163 21.13 -8.73 -24.78
N VAL A 164 20.60 -8.59 -23.56
CA VAL A 164 19.28 -8.00 -23.31
C VAL A 164 19.33 -6.47 -23.44
N LEU A 165 20.40 -5.86 -22.95
CA LEU A 165 20.60 -4.41 -22.99
C LEU A 165 20.81 -3.88 -24.42
N ASP A 166 21.40 -4.66 -25.32
CA ASP A 166 21.56 -4.26 -26.72
C ASP A 166 20.22 -4.19 -27.46
N VAL A 167 19.24 -5.01 -27.06
CA VAL A 167 17.87 -4.96 -27.59
C VAL A 167 17.06 -3.82 -26.95
N LEU A 168 17.09 -3.71 -25.62
CA LEU A 168 16.27 -2.73 -24.89
C LEU A 168 16.81 -1.30 -24.94
N ALA A 169 18.12 -1.13 -25.08
CA ALA A 169 18.80 0.17 -24.96
C ALA A 169 19.94 0.36 -25.98
N PRO A 170 19.73 0.21 -27.30
CA PRO A 170 20.81 0.29 -28.30
C PRO A 170 21.72 1.51 -28.18
N LEU A 171 23.00 1.37 -28.50
CA LEU A 171 24.02 2.42 -28.37
C LEU A 171 23.71 3.65 -29.25
N ASP A 172 23.16 3.44 -30.43
CA ASP A 172 22.79 4.46 -31.42
C ASP A 172 21.45 5.14 -31.12
N ARG A 173 20.69 4.65 -30.12
CA ARG A 173 19.32 5.13 -29.83
C ARG A 173 19.18 5.67 -28.41
N PRO A 174 19.62 6.91 -28.13
CA PRO A 174 19.54 7.51 -26.80
C PRO A 174 18.12 7.51 -26.20
N GLY A 175 17.07 7.68 -27.01
CA GLY A 175 15.69 7.65 -26.54
C GLY A 175 15.27 6.29 -25.94
N LEU A 176 15.70 5.18 -26.56
CA LEU A 176 15.42 3.84 -26.03
C LEU A 176 16.21 3.56 -24.75
N ARG A 177 17.45 4.06 -24.66
CA ARG A 177 18.22 3.98 -23.42
C ARG A 177 17.52 4.69 -22.27
N LEU A 178 17.09 5.93 -22.49
CA LEU A 178 16.34 6.70 -21.50
C LEU A 178 15.04 5.99 -21.11
N ALA A 179 14.31 5.41 -22.08
CA ALA A 179 13.13 4.62 -21.79
C ALA A 179 13.45 3.41 -20.89
N ALA A 180 14.53 2.66 -21.19
CA ALA A 180 14.99 1.57 -20.33
C ALA A 180 15.40 2.05 -18.93
N GLY A 181 15.94 3.27 -18.81
CA GLY A 181 16.24 3.90 -17.53
C GLY A 181 15.02 4.15 -16.64
N THR A 182 13.79 4.14 -17.18
CA THR A 182 12.57 4.22 -16.35
C THR A 182 12.19 2.90 -15.66
N ILE A 183 12.81 1.78 -16.03
CA ILE A 183 12.50 0.47 -15.45
C ILE A 183 12.73 0.48 -13.93
N ALA A 184 13.87 1.02 -13.46
CA ALA A 184 14.18 1.05 -12.04
C ALA A 184 13.18 1.88 -11.19
N PRO A 185 12.88 3.16 -11.51
CA PRO A 185 11.91 3.92 -10.73
C PRO A 185 10.48 3.35 -10.81
N VAL A 186 10.05 2.84 -11.97
CA VAL A 186 8.73 2.21 -12.10
C VAL A 186 8.65 0.91 -11.31
N ALA A 187 9.68 0.07 -11.38
CA ALA A 187 9.74 -1.18 -10.62
C ALA A 187 9.71 -0.91 -9.10
N MET A 188 10.41 0.12 -8.62
CA MET A 188 10.36 0.54 -7.22
C MET A 188 8.94 0.96 -6.80
N ALA A 189 8.27 1.81 -7.59
CA ALA A 189 6.92 2.25 -7.31
C ALA A 189 5.91 1.08 -7.28
N VAL A 190 6.01 0.17 -8.24
CA VAL A 190 5.18 -1.05 -8.30
C VAL A 190 5.48 -1.98 -7.13
N LEU A 191 6.75 -2.18 -6.78
CA LEU A 191 7.15 -3.01 -5.63
C LEU A 191 6.51 -2.49 -4.35
N PHE A 192 6.62 -1.20 -4.06
CA PHE A 192 5.98 -0.60 -2.88
C PHE A 192 4.47 -0.71 -2.91
N TYR A 193 3.84 -0.49 -4.07
CA TYR A 193 2.40 -0.68 -4.21
C TYR A 193 1.97 -2.13 -3.93
N VAL A 194 2.72 -3.12 -4.44
CA VAL A 194 2.45 -4.55 -4.20
C VAL A 194 2.65 -4.89 -2.72
N LEU A 195 3.74 -4.46 -2.09
CA LEU A 195 3.98 -4.67 -0.66
C LEU A 195 2.88 -4.05 0.20
N ALA A 196 2.49 -2.81 -0.11
CA ALA A 196 1.41 -2.12 0.57
C ALA A 196 0.06 -2.84 0.36
N SER A 197 -0.21 -3.34 -0.85
CA SER A 197 -1.43 -4.10 -1.13
C SER A 197 -1.51 -5.39 -0.33
N ARG A 198 -0.41 -6.14 -0.23
CA ARG A 198 -0.31 -7.36 0.58
C ARG A 198 -0.54 -7.07 2.07
N SER A 199 0.09 -6.02 2.58
CA SER A 199 -0.09 -5.58 3.96
C SER A 199 -1.55 -5.22 4.24
N ARG A 200 -2.17 -4.38 3.39
CA ARG A 200 -3.59 -4.01 3.51
C ARG A 200 -4.51 -5.21 3.47
N THR A 201 -4.31 -6.16 2.54
CA THR A 201 -5.17 -7.35 2.47
C THR A 201 -5.06 -8.22 3.71
N SER A 202 -3.90 -8.24 4.36
CA SER A 202 -3.65 -9.06 5.55
C SER A 202 -4.19 -8.44 6.83
N TYR A 203 -4.06 -7.12 7.00
CA TYR A 203 -4.31 -6.44 8.27
C TYR A 203 -5.51 -5.49 8.26
N GLU A 204 -5.90 -5.00 7.09
CA GLU A 204 -7.02 -4.04 6.91
C GLU A 204 -8.20 -4.72 6.19
N GLY A 205 -8.19 -6.05 6.07
CA GLY A 205 -9.22 -6.80 5.33
C GLY A 205 -10.55 -6.97 6.07
N VAL A 206 -10.54 -6.78 7.39
CA VAL A 206 -11.68 -7.01 8.29
C VAL A 206 -12.37 -5.68 8.57
N GLU A 207 -13.66 -5.61 8.24
CA GLU A 207 -14.48 -4.43 8.52
C GLU A 207 -15.16 -4.54 9.89
N PRO A 208 -15.19 -3.46 10.69
CA PRO A 208 -15.87 -3.46 11.97
C PRO A 208 -17.39 -3.64 11.80
N PRO A 209 -18.09 -4.26 12.76
CA PRO A 209 -19.54 -4.37 12.71
C PRO A 209 -20.22 -3.00 12.68
N THR A 210 -21.11 -2.79 11.71
CA THR A 210 -21.93 -1.58 11.61
C THR A 210 -23.22 -1.76 12.41
N GLN A 211 -23.54 -0.84 13.32
CA GLN A 211 -24.76 -0.93 14.13
C GLN A 211 -26.01 -0.89 13.24
N GLY A 212 -26.92 -1.86 13.43
CA GLY A 212 -28.19 -1.92 12.69
C GLY A 212 -28.09 -2.42 11.25
N ALA A 213 -26.93 -2.90 10.80
CA ALA A 213 -26.75 -3.52 9.50
C ALA A 213 -26.39 -5.01 9.63
N ASP A 214 -26.97 -5.85 8.78
CA ASP A 214 -26.67 -7.28 8.73
C ASP A 214 -25.25 -7.59 8.23
N ARG A 215 -24.64 -6.64 7.52
CA ARG A 215 -23.26 -6.78 6.98
C ARG A 215 -22.47 -5.49 7.25
N PRO A 216 -21.17 -5.60 7.60
CA PRO A 216 -20.28 -4.46 7.71
C PRO A 216 -20.26 -3.62 6.43
N VAL A 217 -20.40 -2.30 6.57
CA VAL A 217 -20.33 -1.35 5.47
C VAL A 217 -18.93 -0.73 5.46
N PRO A 218 -18.11 -0.93 4.41
CA PRO A 218 -16.75 -0.40 4.40
C PRO A 218 -16.73 1.14 4.37
N PHE A 219 -15.98 1.74 5.28
CA PHE A 219 -15.87 3.18 5.39
C PHE A 219 -14.75 3.73 4.50
N GLY A 220 -14.98 4.93 3.94
CA GLY A 220 -14.06 5.58 3.00
C GLY A 220 -13.33 6.78 3.56
N ARG A 221 -13.67 7.24 4.76
CA ARG A 221 -13.12 8.49 5.30
C ARG A 221 -11.82 8.25 6.05
N CYS A 222 -10.90 9.21 5.97
CA CYS A 222 -9.68 9.22 6.75
C CYS A 222 -9.95 9.04 8.25
N ALA A 223 -9.30 8.07 8.90
CA ALA A 223 -9.45 7.82 10.34
C ALA A 223 -9.15 9.06 11.20
N ALA A 224 -8.13 9.86 10.84
CA ALA A 224 -7.79 11.11 11.55
C ALA A 224 -8.82 12.24 11.40
N ALA A 225 -9.78 12.08 10.48
CA ALA A 225 -10.90 12.99 10.26
C ALA A 225 -12.21 12.49 10.90
N GLN A 226 -12.19 11.37 11.65
CA GLN A 226 -13.40 10.84 12.26
C GLN A 226 -13.75 11.56 13.57
N ALA A 227 -15.03 11.84 13.73
CA ALA A 227 -15.60 12.31 14.99
C ALA A 227 -15.34 11.29 16.11
N GLY A 228 -14.90 11.77 17.27
CA GLY A 228 -14.48 10.91 18.38
C GLY A 228 -13.08 10.30 18.23
N GLY A 229 -12.40 10.53 17.10
CA GLY A 229 -11.02 10.10 16.85
C GLY A 229 -10.83 8.59 17.05
N LEU A 230 -9.91 8.22 17.94
CA LEU A 230 -9.61 6.81 18.28
C LEU A 230 -10.81 6.04 18.86
N ARG A 231 -11.83 6.74 19.37
CA ARG A 231 -13.03 6.14 19.95
C ARG A 231 -14.09 5.81 18.90
N SER A 232 -13.91 6.30 17.67
CA SER A 232 -14.85 6.02 16.59
C SER A 232 -14.90 4.52 16.30
N ALA A 233 -16.11 3.97 16.15
CA ALA A 233 -16.29 2.59 15.72
C ALA A 233 -15.68 2.33 14.33
N GLU A 234 -15.62 3.37 13.50
CA GLU A 234 -15.10 3.32 12.13
C GLU A 234 -13.59 3.55 12.06
N PHE A 235 -12.89 3.77 13.19
CA PHE A 235 -11.46 4.06 13.21
C PHE A 235 -10.63 2.96 12.53
N TRP A 236 -11.03 1.70 12.74
CA TRP A 236 -10.36 0.52 12.18
C TRP A 236 -10.86 0.14 10.77
N SER A 237 -11.85 0.85 10.21
CA SER A 237 -12.31 0.67 8.82
C SER A 237 -11.42 1.46 7.85
N GLY A 238 -10.13 1.09 7.79
CA GLY A 238 -9.11 1.85 7.05
C GLY A 238 -8.91 1.43 5.59
N ARG A 239 -9.45 0.29 5.17
CA ARG A 239 -9.06 -0.40 3.93
C ARG A 239 -9.18 0.47 2.68
N ARG A 240 -10.35 1.08 2.47
CA ARG A 240 -10.65 1.90 1.28
C ARG A 240 -9.79 3.16 1.25
N TRP A 241 -9.63 3.81 2.39
CA TRP A 241 -8.80 5.00 2.52
C TRP A 241 -7.32 4.70 2.25
N HIS A 242 -6.77 3.64 2.85
CA HIS A 242 -5.39 3.21 2.61
C HIS A 242 -5.16 2.80 1.14
N GLN A 243 -6.15 2.19 0.49
CA GLN A 243 -6.09 1.88 -0.93
C GLN A 243 -6.06 3.16 -1.78
N HIS A 244 -6.97 4.11 -1.52
CA HIS A 244 -7.02 5.39 -2.21
C HIS A 244 -5.70 6.14 -2.14
N LEU A 245 -5.11 6.27 -0.94
CA LEU A 245 -3.79 6.87 -0.78
C LEU A 245 -2.71 6.12 -1.58
N SER A 246 -2.70 4.79 -1.53
CA SER A 246 -1.72 4.00 -2.28
C SER A 246 -1.82 4.19 -3.79
N ASP A 247 -3.04 4.35 -4.32
CA ASP A 247 -3.28 4.62 -5.74
C ASP A 247 -2.74 6.01 -6.12
N LEU A 248 -2.96 7.03 -5.28
CA LEU A 248 -2.43 8.38 -5.49
C LEU A 248 -0.90 8.43 -5.46
N HIS A 249 -0.27 7.76 -4.49
CA HIS A 249 1.19 7.71 -4.38
C HIS A 249 1.83 6.91 -5.53
N LEU A 250 1.20 5.83 -5.98
CA LEU A 250 1.64 5.10 -7.18
C LEU A 250 1.57 6.00 -8.43
N ALA A 251 0.44 6.69 -8.62
CA ALA A 251 0.26 7.61 -9.75
C ALA A 251 1.32 8.73 -9.74
N ALA A 252 1.59 9.32 -8.57
CA ALA A 252 2.61 10.35 -8.41
C ALA A 252 4.03 9.83 -8.72
N GLY A 253 4.38 8.63 -8.22
CA GLY A 253 5.69 8.02 -8.48
C GLY A 253 5.91 7.72 -9.97
N ILE A 254 4.89 7.19 -10.65
CA ILE A 254 4.94 6.94 -12.10
C ILE A 254 5.00 8.25 -12.89
N ALA A 255 4.22 9.26 -12.50
CA ALA A 255 4.21 10.58 -13.15
C ALA A 255 5.59 11.26 -13.09
N VAL A 256 6.34 11.11 -11.99
CA VAL A 256 7.73 11.61 -11.93
C VAL A 256 8.60 10.93 -12.99
N ALA A 257 8.62 9.60 -13.04
CA ALA A 257 9.44 8.87 -14.01
C ALA A 257 9.06 9.19 -15.47
N ALA A 258 7.75 9.18 -15.78
CA ALA A 258 7.23 9.47 -17.11
C ALA A 258 7.46 10.94 -17.52
N GLY A 259 7.26 11.87 -16.59
CA GLY A 259 7.46 13.30 -16.82
C GLY A 259 8.93 13.64 -17.06
N THR A 260 9.84 13.09 -16.27
CA THR A 260 11.28 13.27 -16.47
C THR A 260 11.74 12.65 -17.79
N LEU A 261 11.26 11.45 -18.14
CA LEU A 261 11.55 10.85 -19.45
C LEU A 261 11.07 11.75 -20.60
N GLY A 262 9.80 12.18 -20.56
CA GLY A 262 9.22 13.05 -21.58
C GLY A 262 10.00 14.37 -21.72
N TRP A 263 10.40 14.96 -20.59
CA TRP A 263 11.27 16.13 -20.59
C TRP A 263 12.62 15.86 -21.26
N CYS A 264 13.37 14.84 -20.82
CA CYS A 264 14.68 14.49 -21.37
C CYS A 264 14.62 14.19 -22.87
N VAL A 265 13.64 13.42 -23.34
CA VAL A 265 13.46 13.09 -24.76
C VAL A 265 13.14 14.35 -25.57
N SER A 266 12.31 15.26 -25.03
CA SER A 266 11.97 16.51 -25.72
C SER A 266 13.19 17.44 -25.91
N GLN A 267 14.09 17.49 -24.92
CA GLN A 267 15.32 18.27 -24.99
C GLN A 267 16.32 17.64 -25.98
N LEU A 268 16.46 16.32 -25.95
CA LEU A 268 17.35 15.59 -26.86
C LEU A 268 16.92 15.77 -28.33
N GLY A 269 15.61 15.71 -28.62
CA GLY A 269 15.07 15.97 -29.95
C GLY A 269 15.34 17.38 -30.47
N GLY A 270 15.29 18.37 -29.58
CA GLY A 270 15.61 19.77 -29.92
C GLY A 270 17.09 20.01 -30.21
N VAL A 271 18.00 19.36 -29.47
CA VAL A 271 19.46 19.51 -29.66
C VAL A 271 19.96 18.75 -30.89
N MET A 272 19.40 17.57 -31.18
CA MET A 272 19.86 16.72 -32.29
C MET A 272 19.20 17.05 -33.64
N GLU A 273 18.36 18.10 -33.73
CA GLU A 273 17.52 18.42 -34.90
C GLU A 273 16.79 17.18 -35.48
N LEU A 274 16.38 16.26 -34.60
CA LEU A 274 15.62 15.07 -34.99
C LEU A 274 14.26 15.55 -35.50
N ALA A 275 14.10 15.59 -36.83
CA ALA A 275 12.98 16.19 -37.58
C ALA A 275 11.60 15.55 -37.33
N ASP A 276 11.50 14.58 -36.42
CA ASP A 276 10.23 13.92 -36.12
C ASP A 276 9.39 14.76 -35.13
N THR A 277 8.59 15.64 -35.70
CA THR A 277 7.68 16.53 -34.96
C THR A 277 6.73 15.75 -34.04
N TRP A 278 6.32 14.53 -34.43
CA TRP A 278 5.42 13.70 -33.64
C TRP A 278 6.07 13.21 -32.35
N ALA A 279 7.33 12.78 -32.41
CA ALA A 279 8.07 12.34 -31.24
C ALA A 279 8.23 13.47 -30.19
N GLN A 280 8.48 14.70 -30.65
CA GLN A 280 8.59 15.86 -29.76
C GLN A 280 7.23 16.24 -29.14
N ILE A 281 6.16 16.20 -29.92
CA ILE A 281 4.79 16.43 -29.41
C ILE A 281 4.46 15.38 -28.35
N SER A 282 4.65 14.09 -28.64
CA SER A 282 4.38 13.01 -27.68
C SER A 282 5.18 13.17 -26.38
N ALA A 283 6.46 13.53 -26.46
CA ALA A 283 7.30 13.75 -25.29
C ALA A 283 6.82 14.92 -24.41
N ARG A 284 6.45 16.06 -25.03
CA ARG A 284 5.89 17.21 -24.32
C ARG A 284 4.51 16.93 -23.74
N THR A 285 3.67 16.22 -24.47
CA THR A 285 2.35 15.78 -24.00
C THR A 285 2.51 14.85 -22.79
N ALA A 286 3.44 13.90 -22.81
CA ALA A 286 3.70 13.03 -21.65
C ALA A 286 4.15 13.82 -20.41
N ALA A 287 5.02 14.82 -20.58
CA ALA A 287 5.43 15.71 -19.50
C ALA A 287 4.25 16.54 -18.95
N ALA A 288 3.41 17.09 -19.83
CA ALA A 288 2.22 17.86 -19.46
C ALA A 288 1.19 16.99 -18.72
N VAL A 289 0.92 15.77 -19.20
CA VAL A 289 0.03 14.80 -18.54
C VAL A 289 0.57 14.41 -17.17
N SER A 290 1.89 14.26 -17.03
CA SER A 290 2.52 13.97 -15.75
C SER A 290 2.35 15.11 -14.75
N ALA A 291 2.55 16.37 -15.19
CA ALA A 291 2.29 17.55 -14.37
C ALA A 291 0.81 17.66 -13.97
N ALA A 292 -0.11 17.46 -14.91
CA ALA A 292 -1.55 17.45 -14.64
C ALA A 292 -1.92 16.34 -13.63
N THR A 293 -1.32 15.15 -13.74
CA THR A 293 -1.51 14.04 -12.80
C THR A 293 -1.09 14.44 -11.39
N LEU A 294 0.05 15.11 -11.23
CA LEU A 294 0.51 15.61 -9.93
C LEU A 294 -0.44 16.65 -9.33
N VAL A 295 -0.97 17.56 -10.15
CA VAL A 295 -1.99 18.52 -9.71
C VAL A 295 -3.26 17.80 -9.24
N VAL A 296 -3.75 16.83 -10.01
CA VAL A 296 -4.91 16.02 -9.63
C VAL A 296 -4.65 15.27 -8.31
N VAL A 297 -3.46 14.69 -8.12
CA VAL A 297 -3.09 14.03 -6.86
C VAL A 297 -3.12 15.02 -5.69
N ILE A 298 -2.55 16.22 -5.84
CA ILE A 298 -2.55 17.26 -4.80
C ILE A 298 -3.98 17.66 -4.41
N VAL A 299 -4.86 17.83 -5.40
CA VAL A 299 -6.28 18.15 -5.17
C VAL A 299 -7.00 16.99 -4.48
N MET A 300 -6.78 15.75 -4.93
CA MET A 300 -7.40 14.56 -4.34
C MET A 300 -6.96 14.34 -2.88
N LEU A 301 -5.71 14.65 -2.54
CA LEU A 301 -5.23 14.59 -1.14
C LEU A 301 -5.93 15.59 -0.21
N ALA A 302 -6.53 16.64 -0.76
CA ALA A 302 -7.34 17.60 -0.02
C ALA A 302 -8.72 17.02 0.35
N LEU A 303 -9.19 16.02 -0.37
CA LEU A 303 -10.43 15.32 -0.08
C LEU A 303 -10.22 14.35 1.10
N GLU A 304 -11.25 14.18 1.92
CA GLU A 304 -11.18 13.30 3.11
C GLU A 304 -11.85 11.95 2.92
N GLU A 305 -12.45 11.77 1.75
CA GLU A 305 -13.19 10.58 1.37
C GLU A 305 -12.48 9.87 0.23
N ALA A 306 -12.41 8.55 0.34
CA ALA A 306 -11.89 7.68 -0.69
C ALA A 306 -12.85 7.70 -1.90
N HIS A 307 -12.40 8.35 -2.96
CA HIS A 307 -13.09 8.31 -4.24
C HIS A 307 -12.52 7.20 -5.11
N ALA A 308 -13.38 6.56 -5.90
CA ALA A 308 -12.95 5.63 -6.93
C ALA A 308 -12.12 6.38 -7.96
N VAL A 309 -10.82 6.06 -8.06
CA VAL A 309 -9.98 6.57 -9.15
C VAL A 309 -10.35 5.78 -10.41
N PRO A 310 -10.69 6.43 -11.54
CA PRO A 310 -11.25 5.78 -12.73
C PRO A 310 -10.33 4.74 -13.40
N PHE A 311 -9.06 4.64 -12.99
CA PHE A 311 -8.07 3.71 -13.57
C PHE A 311 -8.41 2.21 -13.36
N ARG A 312 -9.29 1.86 -12.41
CA ARG A 312 -9.63 0.46 -12.08
C ARG A 312 -10.77 -0.14 -12.91
N ALA A 313 -11.54 0.64 -13.66
CA ALA A 313 -12.63 0.10 -14.48
C ALA A 313 -12.14 -0.87 -15.58
N ALA A 314 -10.89 -0.75 -16.03
CA ALA A 314 -10.35 -1.55 -17.13
C ALA A 314 -9.75 -2.91 -16.73
N VAL A 315 -9.32 -3.10 -15.48
CA VAL A 315 -8.56 -4.32 -15.08
C VAL A 315 -9.44 -5.36 -14.38
N VAL A 316 -10.47 -4.93 -13.65
CA VAL A 316 -11.35 -5.86 -12.91
C VAL A 316 -12.42 -6.49 -13.80
N HIS A 317 -12.85 -5.81 -14.86
CA HIS A 317 -13.93 -6.31 -15.73
C HIS A 317 -13.54 -7.56 -16.55
N ARG A 318 -12.25 -7.89 -16.65
CA ARG A 318 -11.76 -9.11 -17.33
C ARG A 318 -11.55 -10.32 -16.40
N ALA A 319 -11.60 -10.15 -15.08
CA ALA A 319 -11.37 -11.24 -14.13
C ALA A 319 -12.64 -11.78 -13.46
N GLY A 320 -13.79 -11.10 -13.60
CA GLY A 320 -15.08 -11.51 -13.04
C GLY A 320 -16.10 -12.06 -14.04
N GLY A 321 -15.72 -12.23 -15.32
CA GLY A 321 -16.64 -12.56 -16.41
C GLY A 321 -16.75 -14.05 -16.78
N ALA A 322 -16.31 -14.97 -15.92
CA ALA A 322 -16.42 -16.40 -16.19
C ALA A 322 -17.03 -17.13 -14.99
N GLY A 323 -18.32 -17.45 -15.09
CA GLY A 323 -18.97 -18.48 -14.27
C GLY A 323 -20.04 -18.00 -13.31
N ALA A 324 -21.14 -17.47 -13.83
CA ALA A 324 -22.44 -17.50 -13.12
C ALA A 324 -23.57 -17.38 -14.15
N ASP A 325 -23.76 -18.42 -14.96
CA ASP A 325 -25.03 -18.69 -15.62
C ASP A 325 -25.42 -20.13 -15.27
N ALA A 326 -26.34 -20.26 -14.31
CA ALA A 326 -27.14 -21.46 -14.14
C ALA A 326 -28.60 -20.99 -14.11
N PRO A 327 -29.47 -21.48 -15.01
CA PRO A 327 -30.82 -20.96 -15.14
C PRO A 327 -31.73 -21.52 -14.05
N ASP A 328 -32.70 -20.70 -13.68
CA ASP A 328 -33.85 -21.03 -12.85
C ASP A 328 -34.56 -22.29 -13.35
N LEU A 329 -34.85 -23.21 -12.43
CA LEU A 329 -35.81 -24.29 -12.58
C LEU A 329 -36.83 -24.16 -11.44
N GLU A 330 -37.89 -23.38 -11.70
CA GLU A 330 -39.22 -23.68 -11.19
C GLU A 330 -39.73 -24.93 -11.93
N VAL A 331 -40.23 -25.94 -11.20
CA VAL A 331 -41.52 -26.62 -11.42
C VAL A 331 -41.80 -27.54 -10.22
N ALA A 332 -42.96 -27.31 -9.58
CA ALA A 332 -43.81 -28.17 -8.74
C ALA A 332 -43.24 -28.83 -7.47
#